data_AF-A0A4Y9NWT5-F1
#
_entry.id   AF-A0A4Y9NWT5-F1
#
_cell.length_a   1.000
_cell.length_b   1.000
_cell.length_c   1.000
_cell.angle_alpha   90.00
_cell.angle_beta   90.00
_cell.angle_gamma   90.00
#
_symmetry.space_group_name_H-M   'P 1'
#
loop_
_entity.id
_entity.type
_entity.pdbx_description
1 polymer ?
#
loop_
_entity_poly.entity_id
_entity_poly.type
_entity_poly.pdbx_seq_one_letter_code
_entity_poly.pdbx_strand_id
1 'polypeptide(L)'
;MKLAQSNDVDAFVRRLVDIANQHAVDMKGMNEKAALKHVNAIIDAGQIVFGVYQDPLSATGVGYKVIKGARELGVVAVSHQAEQFAISAIPCVSAEQAMAAAALLGDGQRKSH
;
A
#
# COMPACT_ATOMS: atom_id res chain seq x y z
N MET A 1 19.64 -17.40 -15.35
CA MET A 1 18.67 -17.64 -14.25
C MET A 1 18.11 -16.30 -13.73
N LYS A 2 17.40 -15.52 -14.57
CA LYS A 2 16.89 -14.16 -14.26
C LYS A 2 15.37 -13.99 -14.45
N LEU A 3 14.68 -15.03 -14.93
CA LEU A 3 13.26 -14.95 -15.33
C LEU A 3 12.27 -15.22 -14.19
N ALA A 4 12.70 -15.84 -13.08
CA ALA A 4 11.81 -16.16 -11.97
C ALA A 4 11.44 -14.93 -11.11
N GLN A 5 12.40 -14.02 -10.87
CA GLN A 5 12.19 -12.85 -10.01
C GLN A 5 11.23 -11.81 -10.61
N SER A 6 11.19 -11.67 -11.94
CA SER A 6 10.30 -10.72 -12.62
C SER A 6 8.82 -11.11 -12.46
N ASN A 7 8.52 -12.41 -12.55
CA ASN A 7 7.15 -12.91 -12.42
C ASN A 7 6.58 -12.70 -11.01
N ASP A 8 7.40 -12.84 -9.98
CA ASP A 8 6.97 -12.67 -8.58
C ASP A 8 6.69 -11.19 -8.26
N VAL A 9 7.48 -10.27 -8.81
CA VAL A 9 7.28 -8.83 -8.64
C VAL A 9 6.01 -8.36 -9.37
N ASP A 10 5.80 -8.82 -10.60
CA ASP A 10 4.59 -8.47 -11.36
C ASP A 10 3.33 -9.03 -10.69
N ALA A 11 3.39 -10.26 -10.17
CA ALA A 11 2.30 -10.86 -9.40
C ALA A 11 2.01 -10.09 -8.11
N PHE A 12 3.05 -9.62 -7.41
CA PHE A 12 2.90 -8.80 -6.21
C PHE A 12 2.26 -7.45 -6.52
N VAL A 13 2.76 -6.74 -7.53
CA VAL A 13 2.19 -5.45 -7.97
C VAL A 13 0.73 -5.62 -8.38
N ARG A 14 0.41 -6.68 -9.14
CA ARG A 14 -0.96 -6.99 -9.52
C ARG A 14 -1.86 -7.21 -8.30
N ARG A 15 -1.39 -7.94 -7.28
CA ARG A 15 -2.14 -8.11 -6.03
C ARG A 15 -2.40 -6.78 -5.32
N LEU A 16 -1.43 -5.88 -5.28
CA LEU A 16 -1.62 -4.55 -4.69
C LEU A 16 -2.66 -3.74 -5.47
N VAL A 17 -2.63 -3.80 -6.80
CA VAL A 17 -3.62 -3.15 -7.67
C VAL A 17 -5.01 -3.70 -7.42
N ASP A 18 -5.17 -5.02 -7.33
CA ASP A 18 -6.46 -5.66 -7.09
C ASP A 18 -7.06 -5.21 -5.74
N ILE A 19 -6.24 -5.14 -4.69
CA ILE A 19 -6.67 -4.65 -3.36
C ILE A 19 -7.04 -3.17 -3.43
N ALA A 20 -6.19 -2.32 -4.04
CA ALA A 20 -6.45 -0.89 -4.15
C ALA A 20 -7.72 -0.59 -4.96
N ASN A 21 -7.97 -1.35 -6.03
CA ASN A 21 -9.17 -1.26 -6.85
C ASN A 21 -10.42 -1.67 -6.05
N GLN A 22 -10.33 -2.72 -5.24
CA GLN A 22 -11.45 -3.11 -4.37
C GLN A 22 -11.82 -1.98 -3.40
N HIS A 23 -10.83 -1.38 -2.73
CA HIS A 23 -11.10 -0.24 -1.84
C HIS A 23 -11.59 0.99 -2.60
N ALA A 24 -11.15 1.21 -3.85
CA ALA A 24 -11.69 2.27 -4.70
C ALA A 24 -13.18 2.05 -5.03
N VAL A 25 -13.58 0.80 -5.26
CA VAL A 25 -14.99 0.42 -5.44
C VAL A 25 -15.78 0.66 -4.15
N ASP A 26 -15.24 0.26 -3.00
CA ASP A 26 -15.90 0.43 -1.71
C ASP A 26 -16.10 1.91 -1.35
N MET A 27 -15.14 2.77 -1.72
CA MET A 27 -15.24 4.22 -1.52
C MET A 27 -16.14 4.93 -2.53
N LYS A 28 -16.62 4.24 -3.57
CA LYS A 28 -17.43 4.87 -4.62
C LYS A 28 -18.75 5.40 -4.05
N GLY A 29 -18.99 6.70 -4.22
CA GLY A 29 -20.19 7.37 -3.71
C GLY A 29 -20.09 7.81 -2.24
N MET A 30 -18.97 7.55 -1.57
CA MET A 30 -18.67 8.16 -0.28
C MET A 30 -18.34 9.64 -0.47
N ASN A 31 -18.74 10.48 0.49
CA ASN A 31 -18.20 11.82 0.60
C ASN A 31 -16.75 11.78 1.13
N GLU A 32 -16.03 12.89 0.99
CA GLU A 32 -14.61 12.97 1.36
C GLU A 32 -14.33 12.53 2.81
N LYS A 33 -15.19 12.96 3.76
CA LYS A 33 -15.04 12.59 5.18
C LYS A 33 -15.20 11.09 5.41
N ALA A 34 -16.17 10.46 4.74
CA ALA A 34 -16.40 9.02 4.83
C ALA A 34 -15.27 8.23 4.16
N ALA A 35 -14.79 8.68 3.00
CA ALA A 35 -13.66 8.08 2.30
C ALA A 35 -12.38 8.17 3.15
N LEU A 36 -12.10 9.33 3.77
CA LEU A 36 -10.95 9.49 4.66
C LEU A 36 -11.05 8.58 5.89
N LYS A 37 -12.24 8.45 6.49
CA LYS A 37 -12.47 7.52 7.60
C LYS A 37 -12.22 6.06 7.18
N HIS A 38 -12.67 5.69 5.99
CA HIS A 38 -12.46 4.36 5.43
C HIS A 38 -10.97 4.07 5.18
N VAL A 39 -10.24 4.99 4.54
CA VAL A 39 -8.78 4.92 4.37
C VAL A 39 -8.08 4.78 5.73
N ASN A 40 -8.50 5.55 6.73
CA ASN A 40 -7.91 5.46 8.06
C ASN A 40 -8.10 4.06 8.67
N ALA A 41 -9.29 3.49 8.54
CA ALA A 41 -9.61 2.14 9.03
C ALA A 41 -8.78 1.06 8.30
N ILE A 42 -8.58 1.19 6.99
CA ILE A 42 -7.68 0.29 6.23
C ILE A 42 -6.26 0.35 6.80
N ILE A 43 -5.76 1.56 7.06
CA ILE A 43 -4.41 1.75 7.60
C ILE A 43 -4.29 1.22 9.03
N ASP A 44 -5.32 1.39 9.86
CA ASP A 44 -5.32 0.87 11.24
C ASP A 44 -5.30 -0.66 11.24
N ALA A 45 -6.14 -1.30 10.42
CA ALA A 45 -6.27 -2.75 10.36
C ALA A 45 -5.08 -3.45 9.67
N GLY A 46 -4.43 -2.81 8.70
CA GLY A 46 -3.30 -3.41 7.98
C GLY A 46 -2.02 -3.45 8.80
N GLN A 47 -1.25 -4.53 8.70
CA GLN A 47 0.11 -4.58 9.24
C GLN A 47 1.08 -3.89 8.29
N ILE A 48 0.92 -4.13 6.98
CA ILE A 48 1.66 -3.44 5.93
C ILE A 48 0.66 -2.83 4.97
N VAL A 49 0.81 -1.54 4.68
CA VAL A 49 -0.13 -0.79 3.83
C VAL A 49 0.62 -0.04 2.77
N PHE A 50 0.20 -0.21 1.52
CA PHE A 50 0.79 0.47 0.36
C PHE A 50 -0.16 1.53 -0.20
N GLY A 51 0.35 2.69 -0.59
CA GLY A 51 -0.33 3.59 -1.51
C GLY A 51 0.00 3.20 -2.94
N VAL A 52 -1.00 2.97 -3.78
CA VAL A 52 -0.84 2.54 -5.18
C VAL A 52 -1.29 3.66 -6.10
N TYR A 53 -0.45 4.04 -7.05
CA TYR A 53 -0.72 5.13 -7.99
C TYR A 53 -0.26 4.77 -9.40
N GLN A 54 -0.80 5.48 -10.41
CA GLN A 54 -0.33 5.33 -11.77
C GLN A 54 1.06 5.97 -11.91
N ASP A 55 1.99 5.22 -12.49
CA ASP A 55 3.36 5.67 -12.74
C ASP A 55 3.79 5.25 -14.15
N PRO A 56 3.74 6.15 -15.13
CA PRO A 56 4.16 5.87 -16.50
C PRO A 56 5.63 5.48 -16.64
N LEU A 57 6.47 5.77 -15.63
CA LEU A 57 7.89 5.44 -15.63
C LEU A 57 8.16 4.04 -15.04
N SER A 58 7.18 3.46 -14.37
CA SER A 58 7.25 2.08 -13.87
C SER A 58 7.06 1.07 -14.99
N ALA A 59 7.81 -0.04 -14.96
CA ALA A 59 7.70 -1.12 -15.94
C ALA A 59 6.28 -1.74 -16.01
N THR A 60 5.52 -1.65 -14.91
CA THR A 60 4.14 -2.13 -14.82
C THR A 60 3.10 -1.03 -15.05
N GLY A 61 3.53 0.21 -15.26
CA GLY A 61 2.65 1.39 -15.28
C GLY A 61 2.10 1.79 -13.90
N VAL A 62 2.55 1.11 -12.84
CA VAL A 62 2.05 1.29 -11.47
C VAL A 62 3.23 1.55 -10.52
N GLY A 63 3.12 2.63 -9.76
CA GLY A 63 3.98 2.93 -8.64
C GLY A 63 3.32 2.54 -7.33
N TYR A 64 4.13 2.19 -6.34
CA TYR A 64 3.64 1.92 -4.99
C TYR A 64 4.59 2.50 -3.93
N LYS A 65 4.01 2.93 -2.81
CA LYS A 65 4.74 3.50 -1.68
C LYS A 65 4.26 2.85 -0.39
N VAL A 66 5.21 2.38 0.44
CA VAL A 66 4.88 1.92 1.80
C VAL A 66 4.39 3.11 2.62
N ILE A 67 3.17 2.99 3.13
CA ILE A 67 2.53 3.94 4.06
C ILE A 67 2.75 3.48 5.50
N LYS A 68 2.52 2.21 5.77
CA LYS A 68 2.65 1.57 7.10
C LYS A 68 3.38 0.23 6.96
N GLY A 69 4.12 -0.17 7.98
CA GLY A 69 4.78 -1.47 8.03
C GLY A 69 6.22 -1.46 7.48
N ALA A 70 6.88 -0.29 7.47
CA ALA A 70 8.24 -0.16 6.95
C ALA A 70 9.24 -0.97 7.78
N ARG A 71 9.01 -1.06 9.10
CA ARG A 71 9.84 -1.85 10.01
C ARG A 71 9.67 -3.35 9.74
N GLU A 72 8.44 -3.80 9.60
CA GLU A 72 8.04 -5.18 9.33
C GLU A 72 8.65 -5.66 8.01
N LEU A 73 8.57 -4.83 6.95
CA LEU A 73 9.25 -5.10 5.69
C LEU A 73 10.79 -5.17 5.85
N GLY A 74 11.37 -4.31 6.68
CA GLY A 74 12.79 -4.34 7.01
C GLY A 74 13.20 -5.65 7.69
N VAL A 75 12.37 -6.18 8.58
CA VAL A 75 12.61 -7.48 9.24
C VAL A 75 12.62 -8.61 8.22
N VAL A 76 11.64 -8.68 7.31
CA VAL A 76 11.61 -9.69 6.23
C VAL A 76 12.84 -9.62 5.34
N ALA A 77 13.25 -8.40 4.97
CA ALA A 77 14.39 -8.18 4.09
C ALA A 77 15.70 -8.69 4.71
N VAL A 78 15.83 -8.63 6.04
CA VAL A 78 17.01 -9.08 6.78
C VAL A 78 16.93 -10.56 7.17
N SER A 79 15.76 -11.03 7.60
CA SER A 79 15.59 -12.40 8.12
C SER A 79 15.43 -13.45 7.02
N HIS A 80 15.06 -13.04 5.81
CA HIS A 80 14.64 -13.92 4.72
C HIS A 80 13.50 -14.90 5.09
N GLN A 81 12.80 -14.63 6.20
CA GLN A 81 11.66 -15.42 6.63
C GLN A 81 10.38 -14.76 6.15
N ALA A 82 9.57 -15.53 5.44
CA ALA A 82 8.24 -15.11 5.04
C ALA A 82 7.31 -15.13 6.27
N GLU A 83 7.22 -14.00 6.96
CA GLU A 83 6.16 -13.79 7.94
C GLU A 83 4.84 -13.48 7.23
N GLN A 84 3.74 -14.05 7.73
CA GLN A 84 2.41 -13.79 7.19
C GLN A 84 1.89 -12.45 7.71
N PHE A 85 2.21 -11.37 6.99
CA PHE A 85 1.64 -10.05 7.27
C PHE A 85 0.30 -9.85 6.56
N ALA A 86 -0.64 -9.23 7.27
CA ALA A 86 -1.85 -8.66 6.69
C ALA A 86 -1.47 -7.43 5.84
N ILE A 87 -1.38 -7.65 4.52
CA ILE A 87 -1.09 -6.62 3.54
C ILE A 87 -2.39 -5.99 3.04
N SER A 88 -2.43 -4.66 2.99
CA SER A 88 -3.48 -3.90 2.30
C SER A 88 -2.88 -2.84 1.38
N ALA A 89 -3.71 -2.26 0.52
CA ALA A 89 -3.33 -1.18 -0.38
C ALA A 89 -4.45 -0.14 -0.45
N ILE A 90 -4.10 1.14 -0.59
CA ILE A 90 -5.05 2.22 -0.81
C ILE A 90 -4.81 2.86 -2.17
N PRO A 91 -5.86 3.21 -2.93
CA PRO A 91 -5.71 3.92 -4.17
C PRO A 91 -5.22 5.35 -3.89
N CYS A 92 -4.21 5.77 -4.64
CA CYS A 92 -3.67 7.13 -4.63
C CYS A 92 -3.71 7.68 -6.06
N VAL A 93 -4.10 8.93 -6.20
CA VAL A 93 -4.15 9.62 -7.50
C VAL A 93 -2.75 10.01 -8.00
N SER A 94 -1.77 10.12 -7.09
CA SER A 94 -0.39 10.46 -7.44
C SER A 94 0.62 9.95 -6.40
N ALA A 95 1.90 9.99 -6.77
CA ALA A 95 3.01 9.67 -5.87
C ALA A 95 3.04 10.60 -4.65
N GLU A 96 2.76 11.89 -4.85
CA GLU A 96 2.71 12.91 -3.80
C GLU A 96 1.62 12.60 -2.78
N GLN A 97 0.46 12.13 -3.22
CA GLN A 97 -0.60 11.72 -2.31
C GLN A 97 -0.17 10.52 -1.46
N ALA A 98 0.49 9.53 -2.08
CA ALA A 98 1.01 8.37 -1.36
C ALA A 98 2.10 8.77 -0.35
N MET A 99 2.96 9.74 -0.70
CA MET A 99 3.96 10.31 0.21
C MET A 99 3.32 11.08 1.37
N ALA A 100 2.29 11.90 1.10
CA ALA A 100 1.56 12.62 2.13
C ALA A 100 0.85 11.65 3.08
N ALA A 101 0.23 10.59 2.55
CA ALA A 101 -0.39 9.54 3.36
C ALA A 101 0.64 8.83 4.26
N ALA A 102 1.82 8.49 3.72
CA ALA A 102 2.90 7.93 4.53
C ALA A 102 3.37 8.90 5.64
N ALA A 103 3.50 10.19 5.33
CA ALA A 103 3.94 11.20 6.27
C ALA A 103 2.91 11.52 7.38
N LEU A 104 1.62 11.40 7.10
CA LEU A 104 0.56 11.78 8.03
C LEU A 104 -0.04 10.59 8.77
N LEU A 105 -0.12 9.43 8.13
CA LEU A 105 -0.86 8.26 8.59
C LEU A 105 0.04 7.04 8.83
N GLY A 106 1.31 7.13 8.44
CA GLY A 106 2.27 6.04 8.53
C GLY A 106 2.86 5.82 9.92
N ASP A 107 3.85 4.93 9.97
CA ASP A 107 4.48 4.46 11.20
C ASP A 107 5.03 5.64 12.04
N GLY A 108 4.62 5.71 13.31
CA GLY A 108 5.11 6.70 14.28
C GLY A 108 4.42 8.07 14.26
N GLN A 109 3.44 8.30 13.37
CA GLN A 109 2.73 9.59 13.27
C GLN A 109 1.32 9.59 13.87
N ARG A 110 0.72 8.41 14.10
CA ARG A 110 -0.54 8.28 14.84
C ARG A 110 -0.26 8.23 16.35
N LYS A 111 -0.77 9.23 17.10
CA LYS A 111 -0.92 9.10 18.55
C LYS A 111 -1.98 8.02 18.79
N SER A 112 -1.61 6.97 19.52
CA SER A 112 -2.59 5.99 20.01
C SER A 112 -3.63 6.75 20.83
N HIS A 113 -4.87 6.75 20.35
CA HIS A 113 -6.02 7.27 21.10
C HIS A 113 -6.65 6.15 21.92
#